data_AF-A0A1H8NFU5-F1
#
_entry.id   AF-A0A1H8NFU5-F1
#
_cell.length_a   1.000
_cell.length_b   1.000
_cell.length_c   1.000
_cell.angle_alpha   90.00
_cell.angle_beta   90.00
_cell.angle_gamma   90.00
#
_symmetry.space_group_name_H-M   'P 1'
#
loop_
_entity.id
_entity.type
_entity.pdbx_description
1 polymer ?
#
loop_
_entity_poly.entity_id
_entity_poly.type
_entity_poly.pdbx_seq_one_letter_code
_entity_poly.pdbx_strand_id
1 'polypeptide(L)'
;METVASPEVFLHIKVVMGMVISLSLARLLTGIAGIIQHPGKAKPYVVHLGWAASMFLFIIHIWWWEYRLQAVPVLHFGIYLFLVSFCCLFFMLCALLFPVSLDEYGGYEEYFYSRRRWFFGTLALTYAVDIVDTAIKGADHMHSIGWEYPARNIVYVIVCVIAAWTANRRFHTAFVWLNLVYQVSFIFRIYDILG
;
A
#
# COMPACT_ATOMS: atom_id res chain seq x y z
N MET A 1 14.45 14.90 29.22
CA MET A 1 13.39 13.92 28.89
C MET A 1 12.61 14.53 27.75
N GLU A 2 12.80 14.04 26.52
CA GLU A 2 11.90 14.42 25.43
C GLU A 2 10.52 13.85 25.79
N THR A 3 9.56 14.74 25.99
CA THR A 3 8.18 14.38 26.34
C THR A 3 7.55 13.71 25.13
N VAL A 4 7.06 12.48 25.32
CA VAL A 4 6.23 11.78 24.33
C VAL A 4 5.16 12.74 23.82
N ALA A 5 4.94 12.77 22.50
CA ALA A 5 3.94 13.62 21.88
C ALA A 5 2.60 13.50 22.62
N SER A 6 1.95 14.63 22.91
CA SER A 6 0.68 14.60 23.63
C SER A 6 -0.35 13.76 22.86
N PRO A 7 -1.27 13.06 23.54
CA PRO A 7 -2.30 12.26 22.87
C PRO A 7 -3.10 13.03 21.80
N GLU A 8 -3.27 14.34 22.01
CA GLU A 8 -3.92 15.25 21.06
C GLU A 8 -3.13 15.42 19.74
N VAL A 9 -1.80 15.53 19.83
CA VAL A 9 -0.92 15.65 18.64
C VAL A 9 -0.94 14.36 17.83
N PHE A 10 -0.86 13.20 18.50
CA PHE A 10 -1.01 11.91 17.83
C PHE A 10 -2.36 11.77 17.14
N LEU A 11 -3.45 12.14 17.83
CA LEU A 11 -4.80 12.10 17.27
C LEU A 11 -4.93 13.01 16.04
N HIS A 12 -4.41 14.24 16.10
CA HIS A 12 -4.41 15.17 14.97
C HIS A 12 -3.77 14.54 13.72
N ILE A 13 -2.57 13.97 13.89
CA ILE A 13 -1.83 13.36 12.78
C ILE A 13 -2.58 12.13 12.23
N LYS A 14 -3.09 11.28 13.12
CA LYS A 14 -3.86 10.10 12.74
C LYS A 14 -5.13 10.46 11.96
N VAL A 15 -5.80 11.55 12.34
CA VAL A 15 -6.97 12.07 11.61
C VAL A 15 -6.57 12.51 10.20
N VAL A 16 -5.50 13.28 10.04
CA VAL A 16 -5.03 13.74 8.72
C VAL A 16 -4.64 12.54 7.85
N MET A 17 -3.86 11.59 8.38
CA MET A 17 -3.49 10.37 7.67
C MET A 17 -4.74 9.56 7.29
N GLY A 18 -5.70 9.42 8.21
CA GLY A 18 -6.97 8.76 7.99
C GLY A 18 -7.76 9.39 6.84
N MET A 19 -7.80 10.73 6.75
CA MET A 19 -8.44 11.44 5.65
C MET A 19 -7.79 11.13 4.30
N VAL A 20 -6.46 11.18 4.20
CA VAL A 20 -5.73 10.91 2.94
C VAL A 20 -5.87 9.44 2.53
N ILE A 21 -5.73 8.50 3.46
CA ILE A 21 -5.90 7.06 3.18
C ILE A 21 -7.34 6.74 2.78
N SER A 22 -8.34 7.39 3.39
CA SER A 22 -9.75 7.20 3.04
C SER A 22 -10.05 7.56 1.58
N LEU A 23 -9.37 8.56 1.01
CA LEU A 23 -9.47 8.87 -0.43
C LEU A 23 -8.97 7.71 -1.31
N SER A 24 -7.92 7.02 -0.87
CA SER A 24 -7.39 5.83 -1.55
C SER A 24 -8.43 4.71 -1.57
N LEU A 25 -9.03 4.44 -0.41
CA LEU A 25 -10.08 3.44 -0.27
C LEU A 25 -11.32 3.81 -1.10
N ALA A 26 -11.75 5.07 -1.06
CA ALA A 26 -12.86 5.56 -1.88
C ALA A 26 -12.58 5.38 -3.38
N ARG A 27 -11.35 5.69 -3.84
CA ARG A 27 -10.95 5.48 -5.23
C ARG A 27 -11.02 4.01 -5.63
N LEU A 28 -10.51 3.12 -4.77
CA LEU A 28 -10.51 1.68 -4.99
C LEU A 28 -11.93 1.11 -5.08
N LEU A 29 -12.79 1.45 -4.12
CA LEU A 29 -14.18 0.97 -4.07
C LEU A 29 -15.01 1.51 -5.23
N THR A 30 -14.82 2.78 -5.59
CA THR A 30 -15.49 3.39 -6.76
C THR A 30 -15.07 2.68 -8.05
N GLY A 31 -13.78 2.35 -8.17
CA GLY A 31 -13.26 1.58 -9.29
C GLY A 31 -13.91 0.20 -9.43
N ILE A 32 -14.01 -0.54 -8.33
CA ILE A 32 -14.70 -1.85 -8.29
C ILE A 32 -16.18 -1.70 -8.64
N ALA A 33 -16.87 -0.71 -8.08
CA ALA A 33 -18.27 -0.43 -8.41
C ALA A 33 -18.45 -0.11 -9.90
N GLY A 34 -17.52 0.63 -10.51
CA GLY A 34 -17.54 0.95 -11.93
C GLY A 34 -17.43 -0.29 -12.84
N ILE A 35 -16.64 -1.29 -12.45
CA ILE A 35 -16.56 -2.58 -13.17
C ILE A 35 -17.92 -3.29 -13.15
N ILE A 36 -18.58 -3.32 -11.98
CA ILE A 36 -19.88 -3.97 -11.79
C ILE A 36 -20.98 -3.23 -12.57
N GLN A 37 -20.95 -1.89 -12.56
CA GLN A 37 -21.95 -1.05 -13.23
C GLN A 37 -21.82 -1.06 -14.77
N HIS A 38 -20.60 -1.21 -15.30
CA HIS A 38 -20.33 -1.10 -16.73
C HIS A 38 -19.51 -2.28 -17.30
N PRO A 39 -20.01 -3.52 -17.21
CA PRO A 39 -19.24 -4.73 -17.54
C PRO A 39 -18.77 -4.79 -19.01
N GLY A 40 -19.49 -4.14 -19.94
CA GLY A 40 -19.14 -4.12 -21.37
C GLY A 40 -17.97 -3.19 -21.72
N LYS A 41 -17.74 -2.12 -20.95
CA LYS A 41 -16.60 -1.19 -21.15
C LYS A 41 -15.39 -1.62 -20.32
N ALA A 42 -15.63 -2.29 -19.20
CA ALA A 42 -14.64 -2.64 -18.20
C ALA A 42 -14.37 -4.14 -18.19
N LYS A 43 -13.72 -4.69 -19.23
CA LYS A 43 -13.34 -6.12 -19.25
C LYS A 43 -12.43 -6.40 -18.05
N PRO A 44 -12.89 -7.16 -17.03
CA PRO A 44 -12.13 -7.38 -15.82
C PRO A 44 -10.91 -8.26 -16.12
N TYR A 45 -9.81 -8.00 -15.42
CA TYR A 45 -8.60 -8.79 -15.52
C TYR A 45 -8.21 -9.30 -14.14
N VAL A 46 -8.07 -10.61 -13.99
CA VAL A 46 -7.91 -11.26 -12.68
C VAL A 46 -6.67 -10.76 -11.94
N VAL A 47 -5.55 -10.51 -12.62
CA VAL A 47 -4.34 -9.99 -11.97
C VAL A 47 -4.54 -8.57 -11.48
N HIS A 48 -5.22 -7.73 -12.26
CA HIS A 48 -5.59 -6.38 -11.84
C HIS A 48 -6.50 -6.41 -10.60
N LEU A 49 -7.53 -7.27 -10.59
CA LEU A 49 -8.40 -7.46 -9.43
C LEU A 49 -7.65 -8.01 -8.21
N GLY A 50 -6.67 -8.89 -8.42
CA GLY A 50 -5.81 -9.38 -7.35
C GLY A 50 -4.97 -8.26 -6.72
N TRP A 51 -4.46 -7.33 -7.53
CA TRP A 51 -3.77 -6.14 -7.01
C TRP A 51 -4.74 -5.18 -6.32
N ALA A 52 -5.97 -5.02 -6.81
CA ALA A 52 -7.00 -4.25 -6.11
C ALA A 52 -7.31 -4.85 -4.73
N ALA A 53 -7.48 -6.17 -4.63
CA ALA A 53 -7.64 -6.86 -3.36
C ALA A 53 -6.42 -6.68 -2.43
N SER A 54 -5.21 -6.76 -2.98
CA SER A 54 -3.99 -6.52 -2.22
C SER A 54 -3.90 -5.10 -1.68
N MET A 55 -4.28 -4.09 -2.48
CA MET A 55 -4.33 -2.69 -2.03
C MET A 55 -5.38 -2.48 -0.95
N PHE A 56 -6.55 -3.13 -1.05
CA PHE A 56 -7.55 -3.10 0.01
C PHE A 56 -6.97 -3.63 1.33
N LEU A 57 -6.35 -4.82 1.30
CA LEU A 57 -5.71 -5.40 2.48
C LEU A 57 -4.57 -4.53 3.01
N PHE A 58 -3.77 -3.92 2.13
CA PHE A 58 -2.66 -3.06 2.53
C PHE A 58 -3.16 -1.79 3.22
N ILE A 59 -4.21 -1.15 2.70
CA ILE A 59 -4.81 0.03 3.34
C ILE A 59 -5.32 -0.28 4.75
N ILE A 60 -6.07 -1.38 4.91
CA ILE A 60 -6.54 -1.82 6.23
C ILE A 60 -5.36 -2.13 7.16
N HIS A 61 -4.33 -2.79 6.63
CA HIS A 61 -3.13 -3.10 7.39
C HIS A 61 -2.37 -1.84 7.82
N ILE A 62 -2.31 -0.79 7.00
CA ILE A 62 -1.67 0.48 7.37
C ILE A 62 -2.41 1.15 8.54
N TRP A 63 -3.74 1.20 8.53
CA TRP A 63 -4.50 1.76 9.66
C TRP A 63 -4.18 1.04 10.97
N TRP A 64 -3.96 -0.27 10.91
CA TRP A 64 -3.52 -1.07 12.04
C TRP A 64 -2.07 -0.76 12.44
N TRP A 65 -1.16 -0.78 11.47
CA TRP A 65 0.28 -0.58 11.65
C TRP A 65 0.62 0.79 12.26
N GLU A 66 -0.07 1.84 11.81
CA GLU A 66 0.14 3.21 12.27
C GLU A 66 -0.30 3.49 13.71
N TYR A 67 -0.97 2.54 14.36
CA TYR A 67 -1.25 2.63 15.79
C TYR A 67 0.03 2.87 16.62
N ARG A 68 1.17 2.28 16.22
CA ARG A 68 2.43 2.41 16.95
C ARG A 68 3.13 3.75 16.79
N LEU A 69 2.63 4.65 15.94
CA LEU A 69 3.17 6.02 15.84
C LEU A 69 3.05 6.78 17.19
N GLN A 70 2.15 6.36 18.09
CA GLN A 70 2.06 6.90 19.46
C GLN A 70 3.34 6.73 20.29
N ALA A 71 4.22 5.79 19.93
CA ALA A 71 5.49 5.56 20.62
C ALA A 71 6.60 6.54 20.19
N VAL A 72 6.38 7.34 19.14
CA VAL A 72 7.35 8.32 18.66
C VAL A 72 7.36 9.54 19.59
N PRO A 73 8.51 9.87 20.20
CA PRO A 73 8.55 10.90 21.24
C PRO A 73 8.34 12.31 20.70
N VAL A 74 8.89 12.63 19.53
CA VAL A 74 8.82 13.98 18.95
C VAL A 74 8.36 13.93 17.49
N LEU A 75 7.18 14.51 17.23
CA LEU A 75 6.60 14.64 15.88
C LEU A 75 6.87 16.05 15.36
N HIS A 76 7.96 16.21 14.61
CA HIS A 76 8.29 17.45 13.94
C HIS A 76 7.71 17.48 12.52
N PHE A 77 7.70 18.67 11.91
CA PHE A 77 7.10 18.89 10.59
C PHE A 77 7.64 17.95 9.49
N GLY A 78 8.91 17.55 9.56
CA GLY A 78 9.51 16.59 8.64
C GLY A 78 8.84 15.22 8.66
N ILE A 79 8.61 14.65 9.85
CA ILE A 79 7.88 13.38 10.01
C ILE A 79 6.44 13.55 9.53
N TYR A 80 5.80 14.67 9.86
CA TYR A 80 4.44 14.95 9.40
C TYR A 80 4.33 14.97 7.86
N LEU A 81 5.22 15.71 7.18
CA LEU A 81 5.25 15.76 5.72
C LEU A 81 5.54 14.38 5.12
N PHE A 82 6.44 13.62 5.75
CA PHE A 82 6.76 12.26 5.33
C PHE A 82 5.52 11.34 5.40
N LEU A 83 4.80 11.33 6.52
CA LEU A 83 3.61 10.48 6.71
C LEU A 83 2.49 10.82 5.72
N VAL A 84 2.21 12.11 5.51
CA VAL A 84 1.24 12.55 4.50
C VAL A 84 1.69 12.12 3.09
N SER A 85 2.97 12.31 2.76
CA SER A 85 3.51 11.88 1.46
C SER A 85 3.43 10.36 1.28
N PHE A 86 3.66 9.60 2.34
CA PHE A 86 3.52 8.14 2.33
C PHE A 86 2.07 7.73 2.06
N CYS A 87 1.10 8.38 2.72
CA CYS A 87 -0.33 8.17 2.46
C CYS A 87 -0.71 8.49 1.01
N CYS A 88 -0.13 9.54 0.40
CA CYS A 88 -0.38 9.89 -1.00
C CYS A 88 0.07 8.80 -1.99
N LEU A 89 1.07 7.97 -1.65
CA LEU A 89 1.48 6.85 -2.49
C LEU A 89 0.37 5.81 -2.61
N PHE A 90 -0.39 5.54 -1.54
CA PHE A 90 -1.54 4.63 -1.59
C PHE A 90 -2.65 5.16 -2.50
N PHE A 91 -2.89 6.47 -2.48
CA PHE A 91 -3.84 7.09 -3.40
C PHE A 91 -3.38 6.92 -4.84
N MET A 92 -2.09 7.18 -5.11
CA MET A 92 -1.51 6.99 -6.43
C MET A 92 -1.62 5.54 -6.92
N LEU A 93 -1.35 4.55 -6.07
CA LEU A 93 -1.52 3.14 -6.39
C LEU A 93 -2.97 2.80 -6.77
N CYS A 94 -3.95 3.30 -6.00
CA CYS A 94 -5.37 3.09 -6.31
C CYS A 94 -5.80 3.80 -7.60
N ALA A 95 -5.28 5.00 -7.85
CA ALA A 95 -5.54 5.76 -9.07
C ALA A 95 -4.89 5.12 -10.32
N LEU A 96 -3.72 4.49 -10.16
CA LEU A 96 -3.04 3.72 -11.22
C LEU A 96 -3.70 2.38 -11.50
N LEU A 97 -4.40 1.78 -10.53
CA LEU A 97 -5.22 0.60 -10.77
C LEU A 97 -6.53 0.96 -11.45
N PHE A 98 -7.16 2.06 -11.05
CA PHE A 98 -8.45 2.49 -11.57
C PHE A 98 -8.32 3.85 -12.24
N PRO A 99 -8.13 3.92 -13.57
CA PRO A 99 -8.05 5.17 -14.31
C PRO A 99 -9.40 5.89 -14.36
N VAL A 100 -9.40 7.17 -14.74
CA VAL A 100 -10.63 7.95 -14.92
C VAL A 100 -11.43 7.47 -16.15
N SER A 101 -10.73 7.09 -17.22
CA SER A 101 -11.31 6.52 -18.43
C SER A 101 -10.44 5.36 -18.94
N LEU A 102 -11.10 4.38 -19.56
CA LEU A 102 -10.48 3.27 -20.29
C LEU A 102 -10.67 3.40 -21.81
N ASP A 103 -11.18 4.52 -22.31
CA ASP A 103 -11.60 4.64 -23.72
C ASP A 103 -10.46 4.42 -24.73
N GLU A 104 -9.20 4.63 -24.31
CA GLU A 104 -8.00 4.39 -25.10
C GLU A 104 -7.53 2.91 -25.08
N TYR A 105 -8.16 2.03 -24.31
CA TYR A 105 -7.70 0.65 -24.06
C TYR A 105 -8.83 -0.36 -24.29
N GLY A 106 -8.48 -1.57 -24.75
CA GLY A 106 -9.43 -2.67 -24.95
C GLY A 106 -9.94 -3.33 -23.65
N GLY A 107 -9.50 -2.86 -22.48
CA GLY A 107 -9.89 -3.35 -21.15
C GLY A 107 -8.78 -3.18 -20.10
N TYR A 108 -9.01 -3.71 -18.89
CA TYR A 108 -8.06 -3.57 -17.78
C TYR A 108 -6.74 -4.32 -18.00
N GLU A 109 -6.74 -5.42 -18.76
CA GLU A 109 -5.49 -6.14 -19.04
C GLU A 109 -4.51 -5.26 -19.81
N GLU A 110 -4.93 -4.70 -20.94
CA GLU A 110 -4.09 -3.84 -21.78
C GLU A 110 -3.65 -2.58 -21.03
N TYR A 111 -4.57 -1.92 -20.34
CA TYR A 111 -4.27 -0.76 -19.50
C TYR A 111 -3.22 -1.09 -18.43
N PHE A 112 -3.40 -2.19 -17.70
CA PHE A 112 -2.50 -2.60 -16.63
C PHE A 112 -1.09 -2.84 -17.16
N TYR A 113 -0.93 -3.56 -18.29
CA TYR A 113 0.39 -3.78 -18.88
C TYR A 113 1.03 -2.49 -19.42
N SER A 114 0.23 -1.56 -19.94
CA SER A 114 0.71 -0.24 -20.39
C SER A 114 1.24 0.60 -19.22
N ARG A 115 0.56 0.56 -18.07
CA ARG A 115 0.91 1.36 -16.87
C ARG A 115 1.71 0.61 -15.81
N ARG A 116 2.07 -0.65 -16.04
CA ARG A 116 2.77 -1.52 -15.07
C ARG A 116 4.03 -0.88 -14.46
N ARG A 117 4.81 -0.15 -15.26
CA ARG A 117 6.03 0.53 -14.78
C ARG A 117 5.73 1.56 -13.71
N TRP A 118 4.66 2.34 -13.90
CA TRP A 118 4.20 3.30 -12.91
C TRP A 118 3.66 2.58 -11.68
N PHE A 119 2.76 1.60 -11.86
CA PHE A 119 2.19 0.86 -10.74
C PHE A 119 3.26 0.18 -9.88
N PHE A 120 4.12 -0.64 -10.48
CA PHE A 120 5.16 -1.37 -9.73
C PHE A 120 6.29 -0.46 -9.26
N GLY A 121 6.60 0.63 -9.96
CA GLY A 121 7.55 1.64 -9.49
C GLY A 121 7.04 2.35 -8.24
N THR A 122 5.77 2.77 -8.24
CA THR A 122 5.13 3.34 -7.05
C THR A 122 5.05 2.31 -5.92
N LEU A 123 4.72 1.05 -6.20
CA LEU A 123 4.63 0.00 -5.18
C LEU A 123 6.00 -0.31 -4.55
N ALA A 124 7.06 -0.36 -5.36
CA ALA A 124 8.43 -0.48 -4.87
C ALA A 124 8.81 0.70 -3.96
N LEU A 125 8.46 1.93 -4.37
CA LEU A 125 8.69 3.11 -3.55
C LEU A 125 7.91 3.04 -2.23
N THR A 126 6.65 2.60 -2.25
CA THR A 126 5.85 2.41 -1.03
C THR A 126 6.53 1.45 -0.06
N TYR A 127 7.03 0.30 -0.51
CA TYR A 127 7.76 -0.65 0.35
C TYR A 127 9.10 -0.10 0.86
N ALA A 128 9.81 0.70 0.07
CA ALA A 128 11.03 1.36 0.53
C ALA A 128 10.74 2.43 1.59
N VAL A 129 9.68 3.22 1.39
CA VAL A 129 9.22 4.24 2.35
C VAL A 129 8.71 3.58 3.64
N ASP A 130 8.05 2.44 3.56
CA ASP A 130 7.58 1.64 4.71
C ASP A 130 8.73 1.22 5.66
N ILE A 131 9.90 0.90 5.10
CA ILE A 131 11.11 0.63 5.90
C ILE A 131 11.53 1.88 6.68
N VAL A 132 11.51 3.05 6.03
CA VAL A 132 11.87 4.33 6.67
C VAL A 132 10.85 4.71 7.74
N ASP A 133 9.56 4.56 7.46
CA ASP A 133 8.48 4.77 8.41
C ASP A 133 8.68 3.91 9.68
N THR A 134 9.01 2.65 9.49
CA THR A 134 9.25 1.73 10.61
C THR A 134 10.50 2.10 11.40
N ALA A 135 11.53 2.59 10.72
CA ALA A 135 12.74 3.08 11.38
C ALA A 135 12.47 4.34 12.23
N ILE A 136 11.60 5.24 11.77
CA ILE A 136 11.18 6.45 12.53
C ILE A 136 10.49 6.06 13.85
N LYS A 137 9.78 4.92 13.87
CA LYS A 137 9.10 4.38 15.08
C LYS A 137 10.07 3.83 16.14
N GLY A 138 11.37 3.77 15.85
CA GLY A 138 12.43 3.44 16.81
C GLY A 138 13.08 2.08 16.57
N ALA A 139 14.37 1.99 16.92
CA ALA A 139 15.17 0.79 16.71
C ALA A 139 14.65 -0.41 17.52
N ASP A 140 14.21 -0.20 18.76
CA ASP A 140 13.65 -1.27 19.61
C ASP A 140 12.39 -1.87 18.99
N HIS A 141 11.57 -1.04 18.33
CA HIS A 141 10.42 -1.53 17.58
C HIS A 141 10.85 -2.36 16.37
N MET A 142 11.81 -1.89 15.59
CA MET A 142 12.35 -2.63 14.43
C MET A 142 12.91 -4.00 14.86
N HIS A 143 13.64 -4.05 15.98
CA HIS A 143 14.15 -5.31 16.54
C HIS A 143 13.03 -6.24 17.02
N SER A 144 11.96 -5.69 17.61
CA SER A 144 10.80 -6.48 18.09
C SER A 144 10.01 -7.16 16.97
N ILE A 145 9.98 -6.56 15.77
CA ILE A 145 9.28 -7.13 14.60
C ILE A 145 10.07 -8.31 13.99
N GLY A 146 11.40 -8.33 14.20
CA GLY A 146 12.28 -9.37 13.69
C GLY A 146 12.73 -9.16 12.24
N TRP A 147 13.62 -10.04 11.77
CA TRP A 147 14.28 -9.91 10.47
C TRP A 147 13.36 -10.19 9.26
N GLU A 148 12.25 -10.90 9.47
CA GLU A 148 11.30 -11.26 8.41
C GLU A 148 10.73 -10.02 7.72
N TYR A 149 10.41 -8.98 8.48
CA TYR A 149 9.83 -7.74 7.97
C TYR A 149 10.75 -6.96 7.01
N PRO A 150 11.98 -6.56 7.37
CA PRO A 150 12.85 -5.84 6.46
C PRO A 150 13.25 -6.71 5.25
N ALA A 151 13.48 -8.01 5.45
CA ALA A 151 13.77 -8.94 4.36
C ALA A 151 12.60 -9.02 3.36
N ARG A 152 11.37 -9.13 3.86
CA ARG A 152 10.15 -9.08 3.06
C ARG A 152 10.09 -7.80 2.22
N ASN A 153 10.24 -6.62 2.82
CA ASN A 153 10.12 -5.36 2.09
C ASN A 153 11.20 -5.24 1.00
N ILE A 154 12.44 -5.64 1.27
CA ILE A 154 13.52 -5.67 0.27
C ILE A 154 13.18 -6.60 -0.88
N VAL A 155 12.67 -7.81 -0.58
CA VAL A 155 12.23 -8.77 -1.60
C VAL A 155 11.12 -8.16 -2.46
N TYR A 156 10.12 -7.52 -1.85
CA TYR A 156 9.06 -6.85 -2.60
C TYR A 156 9.57 -5.73 -3.50
N VAL A 157 10.51 -4.91 -3.02
CA VAL A 157 11.15 -3.87 -3.84
C VAL A 157 11.79 -4.50 -5.08
N ILE A 158 12.59 -5.56 -4.91
CA ILE A 158 13.27 -6.25 -6.02
C ILE A 158 12.26 -6.88 -6.99
N VAL A 159 11.23 -7.55 -6.48
CA VAL A 159 10.23 -8.23 -7.34
C VAL A 159 9.36 -7.20 -8.07
N CYS A 160 9.02 -6.07 -7.44
CA CYS A 160 8.30 -4.96 -8.10
C CYS A 160 9.15 -4.32 -9.20
N VAL A 161 10.44 -4.12 -8.93
CA VAL A 161 11.45 -3.71 -9.92
C VAL A 161 11.36 -4.66 -11.12
N ILE A 162 11.53 -5.97 -10.93
CA ILE A 162 11.40 -6.97 -12.02
C ILE A 162 10.04 -6.88 -12.74
N ALA A 163 8.94 -6.74 -11.98
CA ALA A 163 7.58 -6.61 -12.48
C ALA A 163 7.39 -5.39 -13.40
N ALA A 164 8.07 -4.28 -13.13
CA ALA A 164 8.03 -3.07 -13.93
C ALA A 164 8.60 -3.29 -15.35
N TRP A 165 9.66 -4.09 -15.49
CA TRP A 165 10.27 -4.34 -16.80
C TRP A 165 9.68 -5.54 -17.55
N THR A 166 9.25 -6.60 -16.84
CA THR A 166 8.69 -7.80 -17.48
C THR A 166 7.24 -7.61 -17.95
N ALA A 167 6.93 -8.12 -19.14
CA ALA A 167 5.55 -8.23 -19.65
C ALA A 167 5.01 -9.68 -19.54
N ASN A 168 5.74 -10.58 -18.85
CA ASN A 168 5.36 -11.98 -18.79
C ASN A 168 4.10 -12.19 -17.94
N ARG A 169 3.00 -12.61 -18.58
CA ARG A 169 1.71 -12.84 -17.91
C ARG A 169 1.76 -13.89 -16.81
N ARG A 170 2.55 -14.95 -16.96
CA ARG A 170 2.70 -15.97 -15.91
C ARG A 170 3.39 -15.40 -14.68
N PHE A 171 4.39 -14.55 -14.87
CA PHE A 171 5.08 -13.87 -13.77
C PHE A 171 4.09 -12.98 -13.00
N HIS A 172 3.32 -12.13 -13.68
CA HIS A 172 2.37 -11.23 -13.03
C HIS A 172 1.26 -11.98 -12.29
N THR A 173 0.76 -13.08 -12.87
CA THR A 173 -0.20 -13.97 -12.20
C THR A 173 0.41 -14.64 -10.97
N ALA A 174 1.60 -15.22 -11.07
CA ALA A 174 2.26 -15.86 -9.93
C ALA A 174 2.53 -14.83 -8.81
N PHE A 175 3.03 -13.65 -9.18
CA PHE A 175 3.39 -12.62 -8.23
C PHE A 175 2.18 -12.15 -7.42
N VAL A 176 1.05 -11.82 -8.07
CA VAL A 176 -0.13 -11.33 -7.34
C VAL A 176 -0.72 -12.38 -6.39
N TRP A 177 -0.75 -13.66 -6.79
CA TRP A 177 -1.30 -14.72 -5.94
C TRP A 177 -0.39 -15.06 -4.77
N LEU A 178 0.92 -15.19 -5.02
CA LEU A 178 1.90 -15.40 -3.94
C LEU A 178 1.87 -14.23 -2.96
N ASN A 179 1.77 -13.00 -3.47
CA ASN A 179 1.62 -11.80 -2.66
C ASN A 179 0.37 -11.87 -1.78
N LEU A 180 -0.81 -12.19 -2.34
CA LEU A 180 -2.05 -12.25 -1.55
C LEU A 180 -2.00 -13.30 -0.44
N VAL A 181 -1.52 -14.51 -0.76
CA VAL A 181 -1.37 -15.60 0.22
C VAL A 181 -0.40 -15.18 1.33
N TYR A 182 0.74 -14.61 0.96
CA TYR A 182 1.73 -14.16 1.92
C TYR A 182 1.21 -12.99 2.76
N GLN A 183 0.54 -12.00 2.15
CA GLN A 183 -0.02 -10.83 2.84
C GLN A 183 -1.04 -11.25 3.89
N VAL A 184 -1.96 -12.16 3.54
CA VAL A 184 -2.93 -12.72 4.49
C VAL A 184 -2.21 -13.49 5.61
N SER A 185 -1.27 -14.38 5.27
CA SER A 185 -0.51 -15.14 6.27
C SER A 185 0.26 -14.21 7.23
N PHE A 186 0.89 -13.16 6.71
CA PHE A 186 1.66 -12.21 7.51
C PHE A 186 0.78 -11.41 8.45
N ILE A 187 -0.37 -10.91 7.98
CA ILE A 187 -1.33 -10.16 8.79
C ILE A 187 -1.77 -11.00 10.00
N PHE A 188 -2.22 -12.24 9.78
CA PHE A 188 -2.70 -13.08 10.88
C PHE A 188 -1.59 -13.62 11.78
N ARG A 189 -0.36 -13.82 11.30
CA ARG A 189 0.74 -14.30 12.16
C ARG A 189 1.27 -13.24 13.12
N ILE A 190 1.28 -11.98 12.73
CA ILE A 190 1.96 -10.92 13.49
C ILE A 190 0.98 -9.97 14.18
N TYR A 191 -0.26 -9.86 13.68
CA TYR A 191 -1.19 -8.80 14.07
C TYR A 191 -2.59 -9.28 14.45
N ASP A 192 -2.76 -10.54 14.87
CA ASP A 192 -4.07 -11.10 15.23
C ASP A 192 -4.73 -10.38 16.43
N ILE A 193 -3.96 -9.71 17.28
CA ILE A 193 -4.45 -9.02 18.49
C ILE A 193 -3.89 -7.60 18.56
N LEU A 194 -4.78 -6.60 18.74
CA LEU A 194 -4.40 -5.22 19.06
C LEU A 194 -4.12 -5.19 20.57
N GLY A 195 -2.84 -5.19 20.94
CA GLY A 195 -2.38 -5.13 22.33
C GLY A 195 -1.64 -3.84 22.60
#